data_AF-A0A1G9H749-F1
#
_entry.id   AF-A0A1G9H749-F1
#
_cell.length_a   1.000
_cell.length_b   1.000
_cell.length_c   1.000
_cell.angle_alpha   90.00
_cell.angle_beta   90.00
_cell.angle_gamma   90.00
#
_symmetry.space_group_name_H-M   'P 1'
#
loop_
_entity.id
_entity.type
_entity.pdbx_description
1 polymer ?
#
loop_
_entity_poly.entity_id
_entity_poly.type
_entity_poly.pdbx_seq_one_letter_code
_entity_poly.pdbx_strand_id
1 'polypeptide(L)'
;MKNFLTLEWRILAFLWGIALLTYTAALVLQYQLYLSDYLGLLGLIIVTLTAFLNPPKLLIALLLLLLPGLFNLVSFAYFINVVFQFGISGLVAPGIQVLSLGLLILLVSKRRHKMLRLYQSSLGRTPHEATQQKQYQTQVFKARFEHLSDQEIERRLATDLVPEARAALLALQQERQIAKRV
;
A
#
# COMPACT_ATOMS: atom_id res chain seq x y z
N MET A 1 -4.87 6.27 -21.93
CA MET A 1 -5.66 6.02 -20.71
C MET A 1 -5.05 4.84 -19.96
N LYS A 2 -4.43 5.07 -18.79
CA LYS A 2 -3.82 4.00 -17.99
C LYS A 2 -4.92 3.23 -17.24
N ASN A 3 -4.87 1.90 -17.28
CA ASN A 3 -5.84 0.99 -16.67
C ASN A 3 -6.26 1.44 -15.26
N PHE A 4 -7.50 1.94 -15.14
CA PHE A 4 -8.20 2.28 -13.87
C PHE A 4 -8.53 1.05 -13.00
N LEU A 5 -7.94 -0.10 -13.32
CA LEU A 5 -8.24 -1.40 -12.72
C LEU A 5 -7.34 -1.76 -11.52
N THR A 6 -6.59 -0.80 -10.99
CA THR A 6 -5.78 -1.05 -9.80
C THR A 6 -6.65 -1.12 -8.54
N LEU A 7 -6.20 -1.88 -7.54
CA LEU A 7 -6.92 -2.06 -6.27
C LEU A 7 -7.28 -0.71 -5.60
N GLU A 8 -6.39 0.27 -5.71
CA GLU A 8 -6.56 1.61 -5.15
C GLU A 8 -7.80 2.32 -5.71
N TRP A 9 -8.02 2.24 -7.03
CA TRP A 9 -9.23 2.80 -7.67
C TRP A 9 -10.49 2.07 -7.25
N ARG A 10 -10.43 0.74 -7.05
CA ARG A 10 -11.57 -0.03 -6.55
C ARG A 10 -11.95 0.38 -5.13
N ILE A 11 -10.96 0.58 -4.26
CA ILE A 11 -11.18 1.05 -2.88
C ILE A 11 -11.76 2.47 -2.90
N LEU A 12 -11.21 3.36 -3.73
CA LEU A 12 -11.74 4.72 -3.86
C LEU A 12 -13.19 4.73 -4.36
N ALA A 13 -13.51 3.95 -5.39
CA ALA A 13 -14.88 3.82 -5.90
C ALA A 13 -15.84 3.24 -4.86
N PHE A 14 -15.40 2.23 -4.11
CA PHE A 14 -16.17 1.64 -3.01
C PHE A 14 -16.46 2.66 -1.91
N LEU A 15 -15.45 3.44 -1.49
CA LEU A 15 -15.63 4.51 -0.49
C LEU A 15 -16.60 5.59 -0.99
N TRP A 16 -16.54 5.98 -2.27
CA TRP A 16 -17.52 6.90 -2.87
C TRP A 16 -18.93 6.32 -2.87
N GLY A 17 -19.10 5.04 -3.21
CA GLY A 17 -20.40 4.38 -3.17
C GLY A 17 -21.04 4.44 -1.78
N ILE A 18 -20.25 4.16 -0.73
CA ILE A 18 -20.73 4.23 0.65
C ILE A 18 -21.02 5.67 1.08
N ALA A 19 -20.15 6.61 0.74
CA ALA A 19 -20.34 8.02 1.05
C ALA A 19 -21.65 8.53 0.42
N LEU A 20 -21.86 8.28 -0.88
CA LEU A 20 -23.09 8.68 -1.58
C LEU A 20 -24.34 8.09 -0.93
N LEU A 21 -24.32 6.80 -0.61
CA LEU A 21 -25.42 6.14 0.09
C LEU A 21 -25.68 6.79 1.46
N THR A 22 -24.62 7.13 2.19
CA THR A 22 -24.72 7.78 3.50
C THR A 22 -25.33 9.18 3.40
N TYR A 23 -24.83 10.03 2.51
CA TYR A 23 -25.35 11.39 2.35
C TYR A 23 -26.78 11.42 1.80
N THR A 24 -27.10 10.53 0.85
CA THR A 24 -28.47 10.42 0.34
C THR A 24 -29.43 9.92 1.42
N ALA A 25 -29.05 8.91 2.20
CA ALA A 25 -29.84 8.45 3.34
C ALA A 25 -30.02 9.55 4.40
N ALA A 26 -28.98 10.31 4.72
CA ALA A 26 -29.08 11.42 5.67
C ALA A 26 -30.06 12.50 5.19
N LEU A 27 -30.08 12.81 3.89
CA LEU A 27 -31.04 13.75 3.31
C LEU A 27 -32.48 13.23 3.35
N VAL A 28 -32.71 11.96 2.98
CA VAL A 28 -34.04 11.36 2.92
C VAL A 28 -34.63 11.12 4.32
N LEU A 29 -33.80 10.65 5.26
CA LEU A 29 -34.21 10.30 6.62
C LEU A 29 -34.06 11.46 7.61
N GLN A 30 -33.65 12.65 7.13
CA GLN A 30 -33.41 13.85 7.94
C GLN A 30 -32.44 13.60 9.10
N TYR A 31 -31.41 12.80 8.86
CA TYR A 31 -30.43 12.44 9.87
C TYR A 31 -29.36 13.53 10.02
N GLN A 32 -28.95 13.83 11.26
CA GLN A 32 -27.86 14.77 11.51
C GLN A 32 -26.49 14.12 11.28
N LEU A 33 -25.71 14.73 10.40
CA LEU A 33 -24.32 14.35 10.13
C LEU A 33 -23.38 14.99 11.15
N TYR A 34 -22.33 14.26 11.52
CA TYR A 34 -21.33 14.74 12.46
C TYR A 34 -20.14 15.35 11.72
N LEU A 35 -19.33 16.12 12.44
CA LEU A 35 -18.10 16.73 11.89
C LEU A 35 -17.18 15.69 11.23
N SER A 36 -17.08 14.49 11.80
CA SER A 36 -16.27 13.39 11.25
C SER A 36 -16.74 12.92 9.87
N ASP A 37 -18.05 13.00 9.58
CA ASP A 37 -18.59 12.67 8.25
C ASP A 37 -18.17 13.74 7.24
N TYR A 38 -18.29 15.03 7.57
CA TYR A 38 -17.83 16.12 6.69
C TYR A 38 -16.32 16.06 6.42
N LEU A 39 -15.52 15.76 7.45
CA LEU A 39 -14.08 15.54 7.29
C LEU A 39 -13.79 14.34 6.38
N GLY A 40 -14.62 13.29 6.43
CA GLY A 40 -14.52 12.16 5.52
C GLY A 40 -14.81 12.48 4.08
N LEU A 41 -15.86 13.24 3.81
CA LEU A 41 -16.14 13.72 2.45
C LEU A 41 -15.01 14.61 1.92
N LEU A 42 -14.55 15.55 2.73
CA LEU A 42 -13.46 16.45 2.35
C LEU A 42 -12.17 15.67 2.06
N GLY A 43 -11.82 14.71 2.93
CA GLY A 43 -10.69 13.81 2.71
C GLY A 43 -10.85 12.97 1.44
N LEU A 44 -12.06 12.45 1.17
CA LEU A 44 -12.36 11.68 -0.04
C LEU A 44 -12.20 12.52 -1.32
N ILE A 45 -12.63 13.79 -1.29
CA ILE A 45 -12.44 14.74 -2.39
C ILE A 45 -10.93 14.97 -2.62
N ILE A 46 -10.15 15.22 -1.57
CA ILE A 46 -8.68 15.42 -1.68
C ILE A 46 -8.00 14.18 -2.27
N VAL A 47 -8.37 12.97 -1.82
CA VAL A 47 -7.82 11.72 -2.36
C VAL A 47 -8.19 11.56 -3.83
N THR A 48 -9.43 11.91 -4.20
CA THR A 48 -9.91 11.85 -5.58
C THR A 48 -9.14 12.80 -6.48
N LEU A 49 -8.96 14.05 -6.06
CA LEU A 49 -8.13 15.03 -6.77
C LEU A 49 -6.70 14.51 -6.92
N THR A 50 -6.13 13.94 -5.87
CA THR A 50 -4.78 13.34 -5.91
C THR A 50 -4.73 12.16 -6.90
N ALA A 51 -5.78 11.36 -7.00
CA ALA A 51 -5.89 10.24 -7.94
C ALA A 51 -5.78 10.70 -9.40
N PHE A 52 -6.40 11.83 -9.74
CA PHE A 52 -6.38 12.40 -11.09
C PHE A 52 -5.10 13.18 -11.39
N LEU A 53 -4.65 14.01 -10.46
CA LEU A 53 -3.48 14.87 -10.66
C LEU A 53 -2.15 14.10 -10.55
N ASN A 54 -2.08 13.14 -9.63
CA ASN A 54 -0.86 12.35 -9.38
C ASN A 54 -1.21 10.87 -9.06
N PRO A 55 -1.63 10.08 -10.07
CA PRO A 55 -2.02 8.68 -9.88
C PRO A 55 -1.04 7.81 -9.08
N PRO A 56 0.30 7.96 -9.21
CA PRO A 56 1.26 7.20 -8.40
C PRO A 56 1.15 7.44 -6.89
N LYS A 57 0.66 8.62 -6.48
CA LYS A 57 0.50 9.01 -5.06
C LYS A 57 -0.82 8.56 -4.45
N LEU A 58 -1.74 7.98 -5.24
CA LEU A 58 -3.05 7.53 -4.77
C LEU A 58 -2.97 6.56 -3.58
N LEU A 59 -1.99 5.65 -3.59
CA LEU A 59 -1.78 4.71 -2.48
C LEU A 59 -1.53 5.43 -1.16
N ILE A 60 -0.68 6.46 -1.18
CA ILE A 60 -0.32 7.25 0.00
C ILE A 60 -1.53 8.08 0.44
N ALA A 61 -2.24 8.69 -0.51
CA ALA A 61 -3.44 9.47 -0.23
C ALA A 61 -4.52 8.63 0.45
N LEU A 62 -4.76 7.41 -0.03
CA LEU A 62 -5.69 6.47 0.59
C LEU A 62 -5.25 6.05 2.00
N LEU A 63 -3.96 5.80 2.23
CA LEU A 63 -3.45 5.51 3.57
C LEU A 63 -3.69 6.67 4.54
N LEU A 64 -3.39 7.89 4.11
CA LEU A 64 -3.58 9.10 4.92
C LEU A 64 -5.05 9.37 5.22
N LEU A 65 -5.97 8.92 4.37
CA LEU A 65 -7.40 9.03 4.58
C LEU A 65 -7.93 7.93 5.53
N LEU A 66 -7.47 6.69 5.36
CA LEU A 66 -7.94 5.53 6.13
C LEU A 66 -7.36 5.49 7.56
N LEU A 67 -6.16 6.02 7.79
CA LEU A 67 -5.51 6.05 9.11
C LEU A 67 -6.32 6.87 10.14
N PRO A 68 -6.71 8.12 9.88
CA PRO A 68 -7.64 8.86 10.75
C PRO A 68 -9.00 8.18 10.88
N GLY A 69 -9.47 7.54 9.79
CA GLY A 69 -10.70 6.76 9.82
C GLY A 69 -10.67 5.62 10.84
N LEU A 70 -9.50 4.99 11.04
CA LEU A 70 -9.34 3.94 12.04
C LEU A 70 -9.72 4.38 13.46
N PHE A 71 -9.52 5.66 13.80
CA PHE A 71 -9.83 6.23 15.11
C PHE A 71 -11.13 7.05 15.14
N ASN A 72 -11.99 6.88 14.13
CA ASN A 72 -13.25 7.61 13.99
C ASN A 72 -13.10 9.15 13.89
N LEU A 73 -11.89 9.65 13.61
CA LEU A 73 -11.67 11.08 13.28
C LEU A 73 -12.33 11.44 11.96
N VAL A 74 -12.40 10.45 11.07
CA VAL A 74 -13.02 10.53 9.76
C VAL A 74 -14.03 9.39 9.63
N SER A 75 -15.23 9.68 9.14
CA SER A 75 -16.27 8.69 8.89
C SER A 75 -16.70 8.72 7.43
N PHE A 76 -16.83 7.54 6.82
CA PHE A 76 -17.32 7.37 5.46
C PHE A 76 -18.75 6.84 5.42
N ALA A 77 -19.22 6.27 6.53
CA ALA A 77 -20.43 5.49 6.61
C ALA A 77 -21.09 5.73 7.96
N TYR A 78 -21.99 6.71 8.03
CA TYR A 78 -22.71 7.01 9.27
C TYR A 78 -23.61 5.83 9.70
N PHE A 79 -24.35 5.25 8.74
CA PHE A 79 -25.27 4.14 8.99
C PHE A 79 -24.59 2.79 9.28
N ILE A 80 -23.35 2.62 8.83
CA ILE A 80 -22.56 1.39 8.97
C ILE A 80 -21.33 1.69 9.83
N ASN A 81 -21.46 2.60 10.79
CA ASN A 81 -20.37 2.92 11.71
C ASN A 81 -20.31 1.84 12.79
N VAL A 82 -19.84 0.64 12.42
CA VAL A 82 -19.53 -0.42 13.38
C VAL A 82 -18.21 -0.03 14.05
N VAL A 83 -18.33 0.58 15.21
CA VAL A 83 -17.20 1.02 16.03
C VAL A 83 -16.97 -0.01 17.13
N PHE A 84 -15.83 -0.69 17.11
CA PHE A 84 -15.39 -1.44 18.29
C PHE A 84 -14.93 -0.47 19.35
N GLN A 85 -15.76 -0.25 20.37
CA GLN A 85 -15.41 0.57 21.52
C GLN A 85 -14.58 -0.26 22.50
N PHE A 86 -13.42 0.27 22.89
CA PHE A 86 -12.61 -0.30 23.97
C PHE A 86 -12.76 0.61 25.21
N GLY A 87 -13.49 0.14 26.24
CA GLY A 87 -13.59 0.87 27.51
C GLY A 87 -14.92 0.73 28.25
N ILE A 88 -14.93 1.16 29.52
CA ILE A 88 -16.11 1.21 30.39
C ILE A 88 -16.97 2.39 29.93
N SER A 89 -18.23 2.11 29.62
CA SER A 89 -19.27 3.04 29.16
C SER A 89 -19.39 4.28 30.06
N GLY A 90 -18.75 5.39 29.68
CA GLY A 90 -18.84 6.65 30.43
C GLY A 90 -17.98 7.80 29.91
N LEU A 91 -16.85 7.52 29.25
CA LEU A 91 -15.99 8.54 28.63
C LEU A 91 -15.68 8.13 27.19
N VAL A 92 -15.65 9.13 26.30
CA VAL A 92 -15.38 9.06 24.84
C VAL A 92 -14.52 7.84 24.50
N ALA A 93 -15.16 6.71 24.19
CA ALA A 93 -14.45 5.47 23.99
C ALA A 93 -13.72 5.57 22.64
N PRO A 94 -12.37 5.51 22.62
CA PRO A 94 -11.65 5.43 21.35
C PRO A 94 -12.11 4.16 20.65
N GLY A 95 -12.66 4.37 19.46
CA GLY A 95 -13.37 3.36 18.74
C GLY A 95 -12.65 3.03 17.44
N ILE A 96 -12.50 1.73 17.15
CA ILE A 96 -11.92 1.30 15.87
C ILE A 96 -13.04 1.14 14.85
N GLN A 97 -13.00 1.93 13.77
CA GLN A 97 -13.91 1.73 12.64
C GLN A 97 -13.52 0.47 11.86
N VAL A 98 -14.43 -0.50 11.84
CA VAL A 98 -14.21 -1.79 11.16
C VAL A 98 -13.97 -1.61 9.66
N LEU A 99 -14.69 -0.69 9.02
CA LEU A 99 -14.54 -0.43 7.59
C LEU A 99 -13.14 0.08 7.26
N SER A 100 -12.69 1.11 7.98
CA SER A 100 -11.35 1.69 7.83
C SER A 100 -10.26 0.66 8.10
N LEU A 101 -10.40 -0.14 9.16
CA LEU A 101 -9.49 -1.23 9.49
C LEU A 101 -9.42 -2.30 8.39
N GLY A 102 -10.58 -2.79 7.93
CA GLY A 102 -10.66 -3.83 6.90
C GLY A 102 -10.03 -3.38 5.58
N LEU A 103 -10.28 -2.13 5.17
CA LEU A 103 -9.68 -1.55 3.97
C LEU A 103 -8.18 -1.34 4.13
N LEU A 104 -7.71 -0.91 5.30
CA LEU A 104 -6.28 -0.80 5.62
C LEU A 104 -5.58 -2.16 5.53
N ILE A 105 -6.15 -3.20 6.14
CA ILE A 105 -5.59 -4.56 6.10
C ILE A 105 -5.53 -5.05 4.64
N LEU A 106 -6.61 -4.88 3.87
CA LEU A 106 -6.65 -5.27 2.46
C LEU A 106 -5.56 -4.56 1.65
N LEU A 107 -5.46 -3.24 1.81
CA LEU A 107 -4.57 -2.37 1.06
C LEU A 107 -3.10 -2.66 1.41
N VAL A 108 -2.77 -2.83 2.70
CA VAL A 108 -1.43 -3.22 3.16
C VAL A 108 -1.07 -4.64 2.72
N SER A 109 -1.98 -5.62 2.88
CA SER A 109 -1.74 -7.01 2.51
C SER A 109 -1.46 -7.17 1.01
N LYS A 110 -2.30 -6.58 0.15
CA LYS A 110 -2.16 -6.68 -1.31
C LYS A 110 -1.05 -5.79 -1.89
N ARG A 111 -0.63 -4.74 -1.18
CA ARG A 111 0.46 -3.84 -1.61
C ARG A 111 1.71 -3.90 -0.73
N ARG A 112 1.91 -5.01 -0.01
CA ARG A 112 3.06 -5.20 0.92
C ARG A 112 4.40 -4.76 0.33
N HIS A 113 4.69 -5.10 -0.92
CA HIS A 113 5.95 -4.74 -1.57
C HIS A 113 6.10 -3.22 -1.80
N LYS A 114 5.01 -2.52 -2.16
CA LYS A 114 5.02 -1.06 -2.28
C LYS A 114 5.12 -0.40 -0.90
N MET A 115 4.46 -0.96 0.12
CA MET A 115 4.57 -0.47 1.50
C MET A 115 5.98 -0.59 2.04
N LEU A 116 6.65 -1.72 1.82
CA LEU A 116 8.05 -1.89 2.20
C LEU A 116 8.96 -0.87 1.51
N ARG A 117 8.72 -0.57 0.23
CA ARG A 117 9.46 0.49 -0.48
C ARG A 117 9.18 1.87 0.10
N LEU A 118 7.93 2.21 0.39
CA LEU A 118 7.55 3.49 1.01
C LEU A 118 8.18 3.66 2.39
N TYR A 119 8.15 2.61 3.20
CA TYR A 119 8.81 2.56 4.51
C TYR A 119 10.33 2.75 4.37
N GLN A 120 10.97 2.03 3.45
CA GLN A 120 12.41 2.15 3.19
C GLN A 120 12.81 3.54 2.66
N SER A 121 11.97 4.17 1.83
CA SER A 121 12.22 5.53 1.33
C SER A 121 11.95 6.60 2.38
N SER A 122 10.98 6.38 3.28
CA SER A 122 10.58 7.34 4.31
C SER A 122 11.52 7.33 5.51
N LEU A 123 12.19 6.19 5.78
CA LEU A 123 13.16 6.07 6.87
C LEU A 123 14.57 6.55 6.52
N GLY A 124 14.75 7.20 5.36
CA GLY A 124 15.99 7.90 5.05
C GLY A 124 17.22 7.03 5.30
N ARG A 125 17.27 5.82 4.72
CA ARG A 125 18.53 5.07 4.71
C ARG A 125 19.57 5.96 4.06
N THR A 126 20.66 6.22 4.78
CA THR A 126 21.82 6.88 4.20
C THR A 126 22.19 6.17 2.89
N PRO A 127 22.75 6.86 1.89
CA PRO A 127 23.20 6.23 0.64
C PRO A 127 24.03 4.96 0.89
N HIS A 128 24.76 4.95 2.01
CA HIS A 128 25.55 3.83 2.47
C HIS A 128 24.73 2.62 2.91
N GLU A 129 23.67 2.80 3.71
CA GLU A 129 22.77 1.73 4.14
C GLU A 129 21.92 1.18 2.99
N ALA A 130 21.49 2.05 2.07
CA ALA A 130 20.77 1.61 0.87
C ALA A 130 21.65 0.74 -0.03
N THR A 131 22.94 1.07 -0.13
CA THR A 131 23.93 0.28 -0.88
C THR A 131 24.23 -1.04 -0.17
N GLN A 132 24.43 -1.03 1.15
CA GLN A 132 24.63 -2.25 1.93
C GLN A 132 23.42 -3.19 1.85
N GLN A 133 22.20 -2.67 1.90
CA GLN A 133 21.00 -3.48 1.76
C GLN A 133 20.88 -4.10 0.36
N LYS A 134 21.19 -3.34 -0.69
CA LYS A 134 21.22 -3.86 -2.07
C LYS A 134 22.29 -4.94 -2.23
N GLN A 135 23.49 -4.72 -1.66
CA GLN A 135 24.56 -5.71 -1.66
C GLN A 135 24.14 -6.99 -0.91
N TYR A 136 23.54 -6.86 0.28
CA TYR A 136 23.03 -7.98 1.05
C TYR A 136 21.97 -8.77 0.28
N GLN A 137 20.97 -8.09 -0.30
CA GLN A 137 19.94 -8.76 -1.11
C GLN A 137 20.54 -9.46 -2.32
N THR A 138 21.50 -8.83 -3.00
CA THR A 138 22.23 -9.43 -4.12
C THR A 138 23.00 -10.67 -3.68
N GLN A 139 23.67 -10.65 -2.52
CA GLN A 139 24.37 -11.80 -1.96
C GLN A 139 23.43 -12.95 -1.58
N VAL A 140 22.26 -12.64 -0.99
CA VAL A 140 21.23 -13.65 -0.68
C VAL A 140 20.73 -14.32 -1.97
N PHE A 141 20.46 -13.54 -3.01
CA PHE A 141 20.10 -14.10 -4.32
C PHE A 141 21.24 -14.90 -4.93
N LYS A 142 22.48 -14.45 -4.78
CA LYS A 142 23.66 -15.15 -5.28
C LYS A 142 23.80 -16.54 -4.65
N ALA A 143 23.74 -16.63 -3.32
CA ALA A 143 23.75 -17.92 -2.61
C ALA A 143 22.58 -18.83 -3.03
N ARG A 144 21.41 -18.23 -3.32
CA ARG A 144 20.24 -18.97 -3.81
C ARG A 144 20.34 -19.39 -5.28
N PHE A 145 21.23 -18.81 -6.07
CA PHE A 145 21.39 -19.12 -7.48
C PHE A 145 22.69 -19.86 -7.79
N GLU A 146 23.55 -20.02 -6.78
CA GLU A 146 24.86 -20.68 -6.89
C GLU A 146 24.77 -22.12 -7.41
N HIS A 147 23.69 -22.83 -7.08
CA HIS A 147 23.43 -24.20 -7.53
C HIS A 147 22.78 -24.31 -8.92
N LEU A 148 22.40 -23.20 -9.56
CA LEU A 148 21.78 -23.23 -10.89
C LEU A 148 22.81 -23.56 -11.97
N SER A 149 22.41 -24.33 -12.99
CA SER A 149 23.25 -24.53 -14.18
C SER A 149 23.31 -23.27 -15.06
N ASP A 150 24.31 -23.18 -15.93
CA ASP A 150 24.48 -22.03 -16.84
C ASP A 150 23.24 -21.83 -17.74
N GLN A 151 22.63 -22.94 -18.20
CA GLN A 151 21.40 -22.90 -18.99
C GLN A 151 20.19 -22.38 -18.20
N GLU A 152 20.10 -22.70 -16.91
CA GLU A 152 19.03 -22.19 -16.04
C GLU A 152 19.20 -20.72 -15.68
N ILE A 153 20.46 -20.26 -15.55
CA ILE A 153 20.77 -18.85 -15.36
C ILE A 153 20.31 -18.04 -16.58
N GLU A 154 20.63 -18.49 -17.80
CA GLU A 154 20.19 -17.82 -19.04
C GLU A 154 18.67 -17.79 -19.17
N ARG A 155 17.99 -18.92 -18.88
CA ARG A 155 16.53 -18.98 -18.90
C ARG A 155 15.89 -18.01 -17.90
N ARG A 156 16.46 -17.87 -16.70
CA ARG A 156 15.94 -16.93 -15.70
C ARG A 156 16.23 -15.47 -16.05
N LEU A 157 17.39 -15.17 -16.65
CA LEU A 157 17.73 -13.84 -17.13
C LEU A 157 16.80 -13.35 -18.25
N ALA A 158 16.17 -14.27 -19.00
CA ALA A 158 15.15 -13.96 -20.00
C ALA A 158 13.77 -13.59 -19.41
N THR A 159 13.55 -13.77 -18.10
CA THR A 159 12.30 -13.42 -17.41
C THR A 159 12.38 -12.07 -16.71
N ASP A 160 11.22 -11.46 -16.42
CA ASP A 160 11.15 -10.20 -15.69
C ASP A 160 11.51 -10.42 -14.21
N LEU A 161 12.77 -10.18 -13.87
CA LEU A 161 13.34 -10.33 -12.54
C LEU A 161 13.47 -8.96 -11.85
N VAL A 162 13.36 -8.98 -10.51
CA VAL A 162 13.72 -7.82 -9.70
C VAL A 162 15.21 -7.46 -9.93
N PRO A 163 15.59 -6.17 -9.92
CA PRO A 163 16.93 -5.72 -10.28
C PRO A 163 18.07 -6.41 -9.51
N GLU A 164 17.86 -6.68 -8.22
CA GLU A 164 18.82 -7.33 -7.33
C GLU A 164 19.05 -8.80 -7.70
N ALA A 165 18.00 -9.51 -8.12
CA ALA A 165 18.10 -10.90 -8.58
C ALA A 165 18.80 -10.99 -9.94
N ARG A 166 18.52 -10.03 -10.84
CA ARG A 166 19.21 -9.93 -12.13
C ARG A 166 20.70 -9.63 -11.94
N ALA A 167 21.04 -8.71 -11.04
CA ALA A 167 22.43 -8.40 -10.70
C ALA A 167 23.18 -9.61 -10.14
N ALA A 168 22.53 -10.41 -9.29
CA ALA A 168 23.12 -11.64 -8.73
C ALA A 168 23.39 -12.70 -9.81
N LEU A 169 22.46 -12.92 -10.75
CA LEU A 169 22.64 -13.87 -11.85
C LEU A 169 23.76 -13.45 -12.82
N LEU A 170 23.83 -12.16 -13.16
CA LEU A 170 24.90 -11.63 -14.01
C LEU A 170 26.27 -11.75 -13.34
N ALA A 171 26.36 -11.49 -12.03
CA ALA A 171 27.60 -11.67 -11.26
C ALA A 171 28.06 -13.14 -11.25
N LEU A 172 27.15 -14.09 -11.04
CA LEU A 172 27.47 -15.53 -11.09
C LEU A 172 27.94 -15.97 -12.48
N GLN A 173 27.30 -15.47 -13.54
CA GLN A 173 27.69 -15.79 -14.91
C GLN A 173 29.11 -15.28 -15.23
N GLN A 174 29.44 -14.06 -14.80
CA GLN A 174 30.78 -13.50 -14.96
C GLN A 174 31.84 -14.27 -14.18
N GLU A 175 31.58 -14.62 -12.91
CA GLU A 175 32.52 -15.39 -12.08
C GLU A 175 32.82 -16.77 -12.68
N ARG A 176 31.80 -17.45 -13.22
CA ARG A 176 31.99 -18.74 -13.89
C ARG A 176 32.74 -18.63 -15.20
N GLN A 177 32.54 -17.55 -15.97
CA GLN A 177 33.31 -17.31 -17.18
C GLN A 177 34.79 -17.01 -16.89
N ILE A 178 35.08 -16.32 -15.79
CA ILE A 178 36.45 -16.08 -15.32
C ILE A 178 37.08 -17.41 -14.87
N ALA A 179 36.37 -18.21 -14.08
CA ALA A 179 36.86 -19.52 -13.60
C ALA A 179 37.11 -20.54 -14.73
N LYS A 180 36.42 -20.43 -15.87
CA LYS A 180 36.66 -21.28 -17.06
C LYS A 180 37.84 -20.80 -17.93
N ARG A 181 38.36 -19.59 -17.70
CA ARG A 181 39.48 -18.98 -18.46
C ARG A 181 40.83 -19.09 -17.74
N VAL A 182 40.81 -19.45 -16.46
CA VAL A 182 41.98 -19.78 -15.64
C VAL A 182 42.17 -21.28 -15.66
#